data_AF-A0A7C2SIV2-F1
#
_entry.id   AF-A0A7C2SIV2-F1
#
_cell.length_a   1.000
_cell.length_b   1.000
_cell.length_c   1.000
_cell.angle_alpha   90.00
_cell.angle_beta   90.00
_cell.angle_gamma   90.00
#
_symmetry.space_group_name_H-M   'P 1'
#
loop_
_entity.id
_entity.type
_entity.pdbx_description
1 polymer ?
#
loop_
_entity_poly.entity_id
_entity_poly.type
_entity_poly.pdbx_seq_one_letter_code
_entity_poly.pdbx_strand_id
1 'polypeptide(L)'
;MEINIKSTTIIAVKKDNMLAIGGDGQVTFGNYVIKNTARKIRRMYRDSILSGFAGSAADGLALYERLEKKIEEYNGNLLKASVELAREWRTDKVLRRLEAMIIVGNKDHLLIISGNGDILEPDDNIAVIGSGGPYAYAAAKALINFTNLNALEIVRNSLDIASKICIYTNSNIITDFIQW
;
A
#
# COMPACT_ATOMS: atom_id res chain seq x y z
N MET A 1 9.24 11.35 25.12
CA MET A 1 8.03 11.14 24.31
C MET A 1 8.48 10.78 22.92
N GLU A 2 8.24 9.54 22.49
CA GLU A 2 8.49 9.17 21.09
C GLU A 2 7.57 9.99 20.18
N ILE A 3 8.15 10.53 19.12
CA ILE A 3 7.43 11.30 18.12
C ILE A 3 6.74 10.30 17.19
N ASN A 4 5.41 10.22 17.27
CA ASN A 4 4.61 9.31 16.44
C ASN A 4 4.23 10.01 15.11
N ILE A 5 4.59 9.41 13.99
CA ILE A 5 4.21 9.87 12.65
C ILE A 5 3.16 8.92 12.09
N LYS A 6 1.97 9.45 11.79
CA LYS A 6 0.90 8.70 11.10
C LYS A 6 0.83 9.15 9.64
N SER A 7 1.12 8.23 8.73
CA SER A 7 1.16 8.52 7.29
C SER A 7 1.33 7.23 6.47
N THR A 8 0.50 6.87 5.50
CA THR A 8 -0.81 7.37 5.03
C THR A 8 -1.75 6.15 5.01
N THR A 9 -3.02 6.32 4.68
CA THR A 9 -3.91 5.20 4.31
C THR A 9 -3.66 4.83 2.86
N ILE A 10 -3.41 3.55 2.60
CA ILE A 10 -3.26 3.01 1.26
C ILE A 10 -4.17 1.79 1.11
N ILE A 11 -4.83 1.70 -0.03
CA ILE A 11 -5.64 0.57 -0.43
C ILE A 11 -5.29 0.16 -1.85
N ALA A 12 -5.24 -1.14 -2.11
CA ALA A 12 -5.26 -1.69 -3.46
C ALA A 12 -6.43 -2.67 -3.59
N VAL A 13 -7.05 -2.66 -4.77
CA VAL A 13 -8.15 -3.55 -5.13
C VAL A 13 -7.84 -4.16 -6.48
N LYS A 14 -7.92 -5.48 -6.54
CA LYS A 14 -7.88 -6.24 -7.79
C LYS A 14 -9.30 -6.71 -8.09
N LYS A 15 -9.84 -6.31 -9.24
CA LYS A 15 -11.19 -6.70 -9.69
C LYS A 15 -11.18 -6.84 -11.21
N ASP A 16 -11.75 -7.93 -11.70
CA ASP A 16 -11.75 -8.28 -13.12
C ASP A 16 -10.32 -8.22 -13.70
N ASN A 17 -10.11 -7.46 -14.77
CA ASN A 17 -8.81 -7.30 -15.40
C ASN A 17 -8.07 -6.02 -14.98
N MET A 18 -8.33 -5.52 -13.76
CA MET A 18 -7.76 -4.28 -13.26
C MET A 18 -7.22 -4.44 -11.85
N LEU A 19 -6.01 -3.92 -11.63
CA LEU A 19 -5.48 -3.62 -10.31
C LEU A 19 -5.43 -2.11 -10.17
N ALA A 20 -6.13 -1.59 -9.15
CA ALA A 20 -6.04 -0.18 -8.78
C ALA A 20 -5.41 -0.05 -7.40
N ILE A 21 -4.66 1.02 -7.20
CA ILE A 21 -4.10 1.42 -5.91
C ILE A 21 -4.41 2.89 -5.65
N GLY A 22 -4.60 3.25 -4.39
CA GLY A 22 -4.75 4.63 -3.99
C GLY A 22 -4.24 4.87 -2.59
N GLY A 23 -3.94 6.12 -2.31
CA GLY A 23 -3.66 6.57 -0.96
C GLY A 23 -4.02 8.03 -0.75
N ASP A 24 -4.23 8.38 0.52
CA ASP A 24 -4.40 9.78 0.91
C ASP A 24 -3.05 10.49 1.09
N GLY A 25 -3.09 11.81 1.26
CA GLY A 25 -1.90 12.64 1.35
C GLY A 25 -1.53 13.11 2.76
N GLN A 26 -2.28 12.72 3.80
CA GLN A 26 -2.08 13.25 5.14
C GLN A 26 -0.83 12.67 5.81
N VAL A 27 -0.02 13.57 6.37
CA VAL A 27 1.08 13.26 7.30
C VAL A 27 0.77 13.98 8.59
N THR A 28 0.56 13.21 9.65
CA THR A 28 0.30 13.73 10.99
C THR A 28 1.53 13.49 11.86
N PHE A 29 2.04 14.55 12.48
CA PHE A 29 3.19 14.53 13.37
C PHE A 29 2.72 14.81 14.78
N GLY A 30 2.77 13.80 15.65
CA GLY A 30 2.09 13.86 16.94
C GLY A 30 0.59 14.13 16.74
N ASN A 31 0.15 15.32 17.16
CA ASN A 31 -1.27 15.70 17.17
C ASN A 31 -1.63 16.78 16.14
N TYR A 32 -0.73 17.12 15.22
CA TYR A 32 -1.00 18.13 14.18
C TYR A 32 -0.61 17.64 12.79
N VAL A 33 -1.31 18.15 11.78
CA VAL A 33 -1.06 17.81 10.37
C VAL A 33 0.11 18.65 9.86
N ILE A 34 1.13 18.00 9.29
CA ILE A 34 2.32 18.68 8.73
C ILE A 34 2.31 18.72 7.20
N LYS A 35 1.62 17.77 6.55
CA LYS A 35 1.52 17.70 5.09
C LYS A 35 0.18 17.08 4.69
N ASN A 36 -0.41 17.59 3.61
CA ASN A 36 -1.70 17.13 3.09
C ASN A 36 -1.60 16.40 1.74
N THR A 37 -0.43 16.40 1.10
CA THR A 37 -0.23 15.95 -0.29
C THR A 37 0.91 14.94 -0.44
N ALA A 38 1.14 14.11 0.59
CA ALA A 38 2.10 13.01 0.47
C ALA A 38 1.73 12.09 -0.71
N ARG A 39 2.75 11.59 -1.43
CA ARG A 39 2.60 10.61 -2.50
C ARG A 39 3.44 9.40 -2.14
N LYS A 40 2.77 8.29 -1.81
CA LYS A 40 3.43 7.04 -1.37
C LYS A 40 3.03 5.83 -2.20
N ILE A 41 2.37 6.06 -3.32
CA ILE A 41 2.14 5.04 -4.35
C ILE A 41 3.05 5.32 -5.54
N ARG A 42 3.51 4.26 -6.20
CA ARG A 42 4.31 4.35 -7.42
C ARG A 42 4.15 3.10 -8.28
N ARG A 43 4.55 3.23 -9.53
CA ARG A 43 4.78 2.10 -10.43
C ARG A 43 6.19 1.57 -10.27
N MET A 44 6.37 0.29 -10.54
CA MET A 44 7.66 -0.40 -10.58
C MET A 44 7.71 -1.35 -11.78
N TYR A 45 8.91 -1.80 -12.14
CA TYR A 45 9.15 -2.82 -13.17
C TYR A 45 8.42 -2.55 -14.49
N ARG A 46 8.92 -1.55 -15.24
CA ARG A 46 8.37 -1.14 -16.54
C ARG A 46 6.86 -0.89 -16.48
N ASP A 47 6.43 -0.22 -15.41
CA ASP A 47 5.05 0.17 -15.14
C ASP A 47 4.03 -0.96 -15.01
N SER A 48 4.49 -2.22 -14.88
CA SER A 48 3.63 -3.41 -14.79
C SER A 48 3.30 -3.84 -13.36
N ILE A 49 3.89 -3.18 -12.36
CA ILE A 49 3.67 -3.44 -10.93
C ILE A 49 3.26 -2.15 -10.24
N LEU A 50 2.21 -2.21 -9.42
CA LEU A 50 1.80 -1.11 -8.55
C LEU A 50 2.26 -1.40 -7.13
N SER A 51 2.72 -0.35 -6.44
CA SER A 51 3.07 -0.46 -5.02
C SER A 51 2.71 0.80 -4.24
N GLY A 52 2.40 0.62 -2.97
CA GLY A 52 2.20 1.69 -1.98
C GLY A 52 2.81 1.31 -0.63
N PHE A 53 3.28 2.28 0.16
CA PHE A 53 3.76 2.02 1.52
C PHE A 53 3.17 2.96 2.58
N ALA A 54 2.97 2.45 3.78
CA ALA A 54 2.60 3.22 4.96
C ALA A 54 3.72 3.10 6.00
N GLY A 55 4.08 4.21 6.65
CA GLY A 55 5.25 4.30 7.53
C GLY A 55 6.12 5.52 7.23
N SER A 56 7.32 5.58 7.80
CA SER A 56 8.25 6.68 7.57
C SER A 56 8.68 6.74 6.09
N ALA A 57 8.97 7.94 5.58
CA ALA A 57 9.44 8.09 4.19
C ALA A 57 10.80 7.42 3.97
N ALA A 58 11.68 7.45 4.97
CA ALA A 58 13.00 6.82 4.90
C ALA A 58 12.88 5.29 4.84
N ASP A 59 12.01 4.71 5.69
CA ASP A 59 11.76 3.27 5.73
C ASP A 59 11.19 2.79 4.40
N GLY A 60 10.15 3.47 3.90
CA GLY A 60 9.50 3.12 2.65
C GLY A 60 10.45 3.19 1.45
N LEU A 61 11.26 4.25 1.36
CA LEU A 61 12.23 4.39 0.27
C LEU A 61 13.30 3.29 0.30
N ALA A 62 13.84 2.99 1.49
CA ALA A 62 14.85 1.94 1.66
C ALA A 62 14.33 0.54 1.28
N LEU A 63 13.07 0.26 1.57
CA LEU A 63 12.43 -1.00 1.19
C LEU A 63 12.07 -1.06 -0.29
N TYR A 64 11.66 0.06 -0.86
CA TYR A 64 11.37 0.21 -2.28
C TYR A 64 12.58 -0.03 -3.17
N GLU A 65 13.73 0.56 -2.83
CA GLU A 65 14.98 0.33 -3.56
C GLU A 65 15.38 -1.16 -3.56
N ARG A 66 15.19 -1.84 -2.42
CA ARG A 66 15.46 -3.28 -2.29
C ARG A 66 14.47 -4.14 -3.06
N LEU A 67 13.18 -3.84 -2.92
CA LEU A 67 12.12 -4.55 -3.63
C LEU A 67 12.32 -4.44 -5.14
N GLU A 68 12.62 -3.25 -5.63
CA GLU A 68 12.88 -2.99 -7.05
C GLU A 68 14.08 -3.78 -7.56
N LYS A 69 15.18 -3.80 -6.81
CA LYS A 69 16.35 -4.64 -7.12
C LYS A 69 15.98 -6.13 -7.18
N LYS A 70 15.17 -6.63 -6.24
CA LYS A 70 14.72 -8.03 -6.21
C LYS A 70 13.78 -8.35 -7.37
N ILE A 71 12.90 -7.44 -7.73
CA ILE A 71 12.00 -7.62 -8.88
C ILE A 71 12.81 -7.73 -10.17
N GLU A 72 13.83 -6.87 -10.37
CA GLU A 72 14.73 -6.97 -11.52
C GLU A 72 15.55 -8.28 -11.49
N GLU A 73 16.12 -8.66 -10.33
CA GLU A 73 16.88 -9.91 -10.16
C GLU A 73 16.06 -11.15 -10.55
N TYR A 74 14.75 -11.14 -10.28
CA TYR A 74 13.83 -12.24 -10.60
C TYR A 74 12.93 -11.97 -11.81
N ASN A 75 13.33 -11.07 -12.70
CA ASN A 75 12.67 -10.80 -13.99
C ASN A 75 11.15 -10.59 -13.85
N GLY A 76 10.72 -9.78 -12.88
CA GLY A 76 9.31 -9.46 -12.68
C GLY A 76 8.52 -10.48 -11.87
N ASN A 77 9.13 -11.57 -11.39
CA ASN A 77 8.45 -12.53 -10.52
C ASN A 77 8.19 -11.91 -9.14
N LEU A 78 7.01 -11.31 -8.99
CA LEU A 78 6.65 -10.52 -7.82
C LEU A 78 6.64 -11.33 -6.52
N LEU A 79 6.08 -12.54 -6.55
CA LEU A 79 6.03 -13.39 -5.36
C LEU A 79 7.43 -13.77 -4.90
N LYS A 80 8.29 -14.21 -5.82
CA LYS A 80 9.68 -14.56 -5.49
C LYS A 80 10.47 -13.37 -4.97
N ALA A 81 10.35 -12.21 -5.62
CA ALA A 81 10.99 -10.98 -5.17
C ALA A 81 10.54 -10.56 -3.76
N SER A 82 9.24 -10.72 -3.46
CA SER A 82 8.67 -10.41 -2.15
C SER A 82 9.19 -11.36 -1.07
N VAL A 83 9.25 -12.68 -1.35
CA VAL A 83 9.83 -13.70 -0.46
C VAL A 83 11.28 -13.40 -0.13
N GLU A 84 12.06 -13.03 -1.13
CA GLU A 84 13.48 -12.74 -0.97
C GLU A 84 13.72 -11.43 -0.21
N LEU A 85 12.89 -10.40 -0.44
CA LEU A 85 12.90 -9.18 0.38
C LEU A 85 12.55 -9.50 1.83
N ALA A 86 11.48 -10.26 2.09
CA ALA A 86 11.06 -10.59 3.44
C ALA A 86 12.14 -11.40 4.20
N ARG A 87 12.85 -12.29 3.50
CA ARG A 87 14.00 -13.01 4.05
C ARG A 87 15.13 -12.06 4.41
N GLU A 88 15.51 -11.16 3.51
CA GLU A 88 16.54 -10.14 3.77
C GLU A 88 16.15 -9.28 4.98
N TRP A 89 14.90 -8.80 5.01
CA TRP A 89 14.34 -7.97 6.06
C TRP A 89 14.44 -8.63 7.45
N ARG A 90 14.14 -9.94 7.56
CA ARG A 90 14.28 -10.70 8.81
C ARG A 90 15.73 -10.87 9.27
N THR A 91 16.67 -10.97 8.33
CA THR A 91 18.07 -11.25 8.66
C THR A 91 18.87 -9.98 8.96
N ASP A 92 18.57 -8.88 8.29
CA ASP A 92 19.32 -7.63 8.41
C ASP A 92 19.01 -6.92 9.75
N LYS A 93 20.05 -6.45 10.44
CA LYS A 93 19.93 -5.82 11.77
C LYS A 93 19.28 -4.43 11.71
N VAL A 94 19.45 -3.72 10.61
CA VAL A 94 18.89 -2.39 10.38
C VAL A 94 17.44 -2.51 9.91
N LEU A 95 17.18 -3.39 8.93
CA LEU A 95 15.85 -3.53 8.35
C LEU A 95 14.80 -3.96 9.38
N ARG A 96 15.13 -4.85 10.32
CA ARG A 96 14.22 -5.27 11.40
C ARG A 96 13.66 -4.14 12.27
N ARG A 97 14.23 -2.94 12.20
CA ARG A 97 13.74 -1.76 12.94
C ARG A 97 12.75 -0.93 12.14
N LEU A 98 12.57 -1.22 10.86
CA LEU A 98 11.62 -0.51 10.00
C LEU A 98 10.21 -1.01 10.30
N GLU A 99 9.30 -0.07 10.54
CA GLU A 99 7.90 -0.36 10.88
C GLU A 99 6.97 -0.21 9.68
N ALA A 100 7.51 0.17 8.52
CA ALA A 100 6.73 0.37 7.31
C ALA A 100 6.13 -0.94 6.81
N MET A 101 4.95 -0.82 6.19
CA MET A 101 4.30 -1.90 5.45
C MET A 101 4.20 -1.51 3.99
N ILE A 102 4.26 -2.51 3.10
CA ILE A 102 4.16 -2.32 1.66
C ILE A 102 2.99 -3.12 1.13
N ILE A 103 2.17 -2.50 0.29
CA ILE A 103 1.32 -3.18 -0.68
C ILE A 103 2.07 -3.23 -2.01
N VAL A 104 2.08 -4.37 -2.67
CA VAL A 104 2.61 -4.52 -4.03
C VAL A 104 1.76 -5.51 -4.82
N GLY A 105 1.46 -5.21 -6.08
CA GLY A 105 0.63 -6.08 -6.90
C GLY A 105 0.88 -5.94 -8.40
N ASN A 106 0.54 -7.00 -9.12
CA ASN A 106 0.54 -7.09 -10.58
C ASN A 106 -0.70 -7.87 -11.06
N LYS A 107 -0.70 -8.32 -12.33
CA LYS A 107 -1.79 -9.12 -12.89
C LYS A 107 -2.04 -10.44 -12.14
N ASP A 108 -1.01 -11.02 -11.52
CA ASP A 108 -1.03 -12.36 -10.94
C ASP A 108 -1.28 -12.27 -9.43
N HIS A 109 -0.58 -11.40 -8.72
CA HIS A 109 -0.57 -11.33 -7.25
C HIS A 109 -0.91 -9.95 -6.70
N LEU A 110 -1.49 -9.93 -5.50
CA LEU A 110 -1.64 -8.74 -4.67
C LEU A 110 -1.14 -9.06 -3.27
N LEU A 111 -0.04 -8.46 -2.84
CA LEU A 111 0.68 -8.84 -1.63
C LEU A 111 0.80 -7.66 -0.65
N ILE A 112 0.74 -7.98 0.64
CA ILE A 112 1.15 -7.11 1.74
C ILE A 112 2.44 -7.67 2.32
N ILE A 113 3.47 -6.83 2.43
CA ILE A 113 4.76 -7.15 3.03
C ILE A 113 4.92 -6.31 4.30
N SER A 114 5.17 -6.96 5.44
CA SER A 114 5.30 -6.30 6.74
C SER A 114 6.74 -6.31 7.26
N GLY A 115 7.05 -5.41 8.21
CA GLY A 115 8.38 -5.30 8.83
C GLY A 115 8.86 -6.51 9.63
N ASN A 116 7.96 -7.45 9.94
CA ASN A 116 8.31 -8.73 10.53
C ASN A 116 8.66 -9.80 9.47
N GLY A 117 8.71 -9.42 8.19
CA GLY A 117 8.96 -10.31 7.06
C GLY A 117 7.79 -11.25 6.76
N ASP A 118 6.57 -10.84 7.08
CA ASP A 118 5.37 -11.58 6.67
C ASP A 118 4.95 -11.14 5.27
N ILE A 119 4.46 -12.10 4.49
CA ILE A 119 3.89 -11.89 3.16
C ILE A 119 2.47 -12.43 3.21
N LEU A 120 1.51 -11.56 2.95
CA LEU A 120 0.09 -11.87 3.02
C LEU A 120 -0.55 -11.57 1.67
N GLU A 121 -1.23 -12.56 1.10
CA GLU A 121 -2.09 -12.38 -0.08
C GLU A 121 -3.54 -12.42 0.39
N PRO A 122 -4.34 -11.36 0.18
CA PRO A 122 -5.71 -11.31 0.70
C PRO A 122 -6.67 -12.12 -0.18
N ASP A 123 -7.50 -12.95 0.45
CA ASP A 123 -8.50 -13.78 -0.24
C ASP A 123 -9.53 -12.95 -1.02
N ASP A 124 -9.90 -11.78 -0.49
CA ASP A 124 -10.93 -10.91 -1.06
C ASP A 124 -10.39 -9.96 -2.15
N ASN A 125 -9.12 -10.12 -2.58
CA ASN A 125 -8.47 -9.21 -3.54
C ASN A 125 -8.43 -7.73 -3.10
N ILE A 126 -8.50 -7.46 -1.79
CA ILE A 126 -8.39 -6.12 -1.20
C ILE A 126 -7.20 -6.12 -0.23
N ALA A 127 -6.23 -5.24 -0.48
CA ALA A 127 -5.12 -5.00 0.44
C ALA A 127 -5.22 -3.60 1.03
N VAL A 128 -5.05 -3.46 2.35
CA VAL A 128 -5.02 -2.16 3.04
C VAL A 128 -3.86 -2.07 4.01
N ILE A 129 -3.28 -0.87 4.13
CA ILE A 129 -2.29 -0.53 5.14
C ILE A 129 -2.52 0.91 5.62
N GLY A 130 -1.98 1.24 6.79
CA GLY A 130 -2.01 2.61 7.32
C GLY A 130 -3.19 2.92 8.23
N SER A 131 -3.26 4.19 8.65
CA SER A 131 -4.12 4.65 9.75
C SER A 131 -5.61 4.44 9.54
N GLY A 132 -6.10 4.67 8.32
CA GLY A 132 -7.50 4.49 7.94
C GLY A 132 -7.79 3.15 7.25
N GLY A 133 -6.84 2.21 7.26
CA GLY A 133 -6.92 0.93 6.56
C GLY A 133 -8.21 0.15 6.82
N PRO A 134 -8.62 -0.09 8.09
CA PRO A 134 -9.84 -0.82 8.40
C PRO A 134 -11.12 -0.20 7.82
N TYR A 135 -11.22 1.14 7.81
CA TYR A 135 -12.38 1.84 7.24
C TYR A 135 -12.42 1.71 5.72
N ALA A 136 -11.27 1.88 5.06
CA ALA A 136 -11.14 1.69 3.62
C ALA A 136 -11.43 0.24 3.21
N TYR A 137 -10.97 -0.74 3.99
CA TYR A 137 -11.23 -2.16 3.74
C TYR A 137 -12.73 -2.50 3.85
N ALA A 138 -13.39 -2.05 4.93
CA ALA A 138 -14.82 -2.29 5.12
C ALA A 138 -15.64 -1.66 3.98
N ALA A 139 -15.31 -0.44 3.56
CA ALA A 139 -15.93 0.22 2.42
C ALA A 139 -15.71 -0.56 1.12
N ALA A 140 -14.45 -0.93 0.81
CA ALA A 140 -14.13 -1.67 -0.40
C ALA A 140 -14.83 -3.03 -0.45
N LYS A 141 -14.90 -3.74 0.67
CA LYS A 141 -15.57 -5.04 0.79
C LYS A 141 -17.07 -4.92 0.52
N ALA A 142 -17.72 -3.85 0.99
CA ALA A 142 -19.11 -3.59 0.65
C ALA A 142 -19.27 -3.24 -0.84
N LEU A 143 -18.43 -2.36 -1.37
CA LEU A 143 -18.52 -1.90 -2.75
C LEU A 143 -18.26 -3.03 -3.77
N ILE A 144 -17.31 -3.93 -3.51
CA ILE A 144 -17.06 -5.10 -4.35
C ILE A 144 -18.28 -6.01 -4.44
N ASN A 145 -18.95 -6.25 -3.31
CA ASN A 145 -20.03 -7.24 -3.23
C ASN A 145 -21.39 -6.71 -3.68
N PHE A 146 -21.63 -5.40 -3.57
CA PHE A 146 -22.96 -4.82 -3.75
C PHE A 146 -23.05 -3.77 -4.86
N THR A 147 -22.00 -3.61 -5.68
CA THR A 147 -22.00 -2.65 -6.80
C THR A 147 -21.29 -3.19 -8.04
N ASN A 148 -21.50 -2.52 -9.16
CA ASN A 148 -20.81 -2.79 -10.43
C ASN A 148 -19.59 -1.88 -10.67
N LEU A 149 -19.08 -1.24 -9.62
CA LEU A 149 -17.93 -0.33 -9.73
C LEU A 149 -16.66 -1.10 -10.13
N ASN A 150 -15.81 -0.49 -10.94
CA ASN A 150 -14.49 -1.03 -11.26
C ASN A 150 -13.50 -0.84 -10.09
N ALA A 151 -12.32 -1.48 -10.16
CA ALA A 151 -11.31 -1.43 -9.10
C ALA A 151 -10.91 0.01 -8.73
N LEU A 152 -10.74 0.90 -9.71
CA LEU A 152 -10.33 2.29 -9.50
C LEU A 152 -11.41 3.09 -8.77
N GLU A 153 -12.68 2.91 -9.15
CA GLU A 153 -13.82 3.52 -8.48
C GLU A 153 -13.94 3.03 -7.04
N ILE A 154 -13.78 1.73 -6.79
CA ILE A 154 -13.81 1.15 -5.44
C ILE A 154 -12.72 1.78 -4.57
N VAL A 155 -11.48 1.85 -5.07
CA VAL A 155 -10.36 2.49 -4.36
C VAL A 155 -10.67 3.94 -3.99
N ARG A 156 -11.17 4.74 -4.93
CA ARG A 156 -11.50 6.16 -4.69
C ARG A 156 -12.59 6.33 -3.65
N ASN A 157 -13.70 5.60 -3.81
CA ASN A 157 -14.83 5.69 -2.88
C ASN A 157 -14.44 5.21 -1.47
N SER A 158 -13.61 4.16 -1.38
CA SER A 158 -13.16 3.62 -0.09
C SER A 158 -12.28 4.60 0.68
N LEU A 159 -11.38 5.30 0.00
CA LEU A 159 -10.55 6.35 0.60
C LEU A 159 -11.38 7.59 0.97
N ASP A 160 -12.35 7.98 0.14
CA ASP A 160 -13.26 9.08 0.46
C ASP A 160 -14.05 8.79 1.75
N ILE A 161 -14.60 7.58 1.89
CA ILE A 161 -15.27 7.13 3.11
C ILE A 161 -14.29 7.13 4.29
N ALA A 162 -13.08 6.58 4.12
CA ALA A 162 -12.07 6.56 5.18
C ALA A 162 -11.69 7.98 5.64
N SER A 163 -11.63 8.95 4.73
CA SER A 163 -11.32 10.36 5.05
C SER A 163 -12.38 11.07 5.89
N LYS A 164 -13.62 10.58 5.86
CA LYS A 164 -14.74 11.12 6.64
C LYS A 164 -14.82 10.52 8.05
N ILE A 165 -14.07 9.45 8.31
CA ILE A 165 -14.11 8.70 9.57
C ILE A 165 -12.79 8.82 10.33
N CYS A 166 -11.66 8.63 9.64
CA CYS A 166 -10.34 8.61 10.23
C CYS A 166 -9.73 10.02 10.29
N ILE A 167 -9.45 10.52 11.49
CA ILE A 167 -8.77 11.82 11.69
C ILE A 167 -7.35 11.87 11.11
N TYR A 168 -6.79 10.73 10.73
CA TYR A 168 -5.44 10.58 10.15
C TYR A 168 -5.49 10.24 8.65
N THR A 169 -6.59 10.55 7.96
CA THR A 169 -6.78 10.31 6.52
C THR A 169 -7.53 11.50 5.94
N ASN A 170 -7.01 12.13 4.89
CA ASN A 170 -7.68 13.27 4.26
C ASN A 170 -8.29 12.91 2.90
N SER A 171 -8.98 13.88 2.31
CA SER A 171 -9.62 13.76 0.99
C SER A 171 -8.67 14.07 -0.18
N ASN A 172 -7.38 14.30 0.08
CA ASN A 172 -6.38 14.51 -0.98
C ASN A 172 -5.90 13.15 -1.49
N ILE A 173 -6.76 12.52 -2.28
CA ILE A 173 -6.60 11.14 -2.75
C ILE A 173 -5.85 11.12 -4.08
N ILE A 174 -4.86 10.24 -4.17
CA ILE A 174 -4.14 9.94 -5.41
C ILE A 174 -4.35 8.47 -5.72
N THR A 175 -4.62 8.18 -6.98
CA THR A 175 -4.89 6.82 -7.46
C THR A 175 -4.08 6.51 -8.69
N ASP A 176 -3.73 5.25 -8.86
CA ASP A 176 -3.12 4.71 -10.07
C ASP A 176 -3.73 3.32 -10.36
N PHE A 177 -3.63 2.86 -11.60
CA PHE A 177 -4.16 1.56 -12.00
C PHE A 177 -3.38 0.95 -13.17
N ILE A 178 -3.36 -0.38 -13.22
CA ILE A 178 -2.92 -1.15 -14.38
C ILE A 178 -4.09 -2.01 -14.84
N GLN A 179 -4.20 -2.20 -16.14
CA GLN A 179 -5.25 -2.97 -16.78
C GLN A 179 -4.60 -3.93 -17.79
N TRP A 180 -5.15 -5.13 -17.89
CA TRP A 180 -4.65 -6.20 -18.76
C TRP A 180 -5.76 -6.82 -19.63
#